data_AF-A0A959YW47-F1
#
_entry.id   AF-A0A959YW47-F1
#
_cell.length_a   1.000
_cell.length_b   1.000
_cell.length_c   1.000
_cell.angle_alpha   90.00
_cell.angle_beta   90.00
_cell.angle_gamma   90.00
#
_symmetry.space_group_name_H-M   'P 1'
#
loop_
_entity.id
_entity.type
_entity.pdbx_description
1 polymer ?
#
loop_
_entity_poly.entity_id
_entity_poly.type
_entity_poly.pdbx_seq_one_letter_code
_entity_poly.pdbx_strand_id
1 'polypeptide(L)' 'MSTLRQFINPLAVRRLFDLTEDAQEYSAVVEEVSRNVVFRGTNLWILMFAIVICSVGLNVNSTAVIIGAMLIS' A
#
# COMPACT_ATOMS: atom_id res chain seq x y z
N MET A 1 6.45 -43.51 3.73
CA MET A 1 5.65 -42.82 2.68
C MET A 1 4.35 -42.27 3.30
N SER A 2 4.43 -41.40 4.31
CA SER A 2 3.25 -40.87 5.04
C SER A 2 3.44 -39.42 5.51
N THR A 3 4.67 -38.92 5.59
CA THR A 3 5.03 -37.56 5.99
C THR A 3 4.76 -36.48 4.93
N LEU A 4 4.79 -36.83 3.64
CA LEU A 4 4.56 -35.86 2.55
C LEU A 4 3.10 -35.42 2.40
N ARG A 5 2.13 -36.22 2.88
CA ARG A 5 0.70 -35.89 2.82
C ARG A 5 0.27 -34.92 3.93
N GLN A 6 1.06 -34.80 5.00
CA GLN A 6 0.80 -33.87 6.10
C GLN A 6 1.19 -32.42 5.73
N PHE A 7 2.17 -32.25 4.84
CA PHE A 7 2.61 -30.94 4.35
C PHE A 7 1.64 -30.31 3.34
N ILE A 8 0.97 -31.10 2.50
CA ILE A 8 -0.05 -30.61 1.54
C ILE A 8 -1.44 -30.84 2.13
N ASN A 9 -1.69 -30.32 3.34
CA ASN A 9 -3.04 -30.30 3.91
C ASN A 9 -3.83 -29.15 3.25
N PRO A 10 -4.94 -29.42 2.54
CA PRO A 10 -5.75 -28.37 1.92
C PRO A 10 -6.37 -27.41 2.95
N LEU A 11 -6.44 -27.82 4.22
CA LEU A 11 -6.83 -26.97 5.35
C LEU A 11 -5.79 -25.88 5.66
N ALA A 12 -4.49 -26.14 5.45
CA ALA A 12 -3.44 -25.15 5.69
C ALA A 12 -3.44 -24.05 4.62
N VAL A 13 -3.67 -24.43 3.35
CA VAL A 13 -3.79 -23.48 2.24
C VAL A 13 -5.02 -22.59 2.40
N ARG A 14 -6.14 -23.14 2.90
CA ARG A 14 -7.35 -22.36 3.18
C ARG A 14 -7.11 -21.31 4.27
N ARG A 15 -6.39 -21.65 5.35
CA ARG A 15 -6.03 -20.68 6.40
C ARG A 15 -5.07 -19.60 5.89
N LEU A 16 -4.13 -19.95 5.00
CA LEU A 16 -3.19 -18.98 4.43
C LEU A 16 -3.88 -17.98 3.47
N PHE A 17 -5.01 -18.36 2.89
CA PHE A 17 -5.82 -17.54 1.97
C PHE A 17 -7.08 -16.96 2.63
N ASP A 18 -7.27 -17.16 3.93
CA ASP A 18 -8.41 -16.62 4.68
C ASP A 18 -8.12 -15.15 5.07
N LEU A 19 -8.25 -14.26 4.09
CA LEU A 19 -8.13 -12.79 4.26
C LEU A 19 -9.24 -12.18 5.14
N THR A 20 -10.10 -13.03 5.71
CA THR A 20 -11.25 -12.64 6.53
C THR A 20 -10.85 -12.28 7.96
N GLU A 21 -9.69 -12.74 8.44
CA GLU A 21 -9.13 -12.35 9.76
C GLU A 21 -8.37 -11.00 9.71
N ASP A 22 -7.85 -10.62 8.55
CA ASP A 22 -7.14 -9.34 8.32
C ASP A 22 -8.07 -8.22 7.83
N ALA A 23 -9.37 -8.48 7.70
CA ALA A 23 -10.37 -7.45 7.46
C ALA A 23 -10.54 -6.62 8.75
N GLN A 24 -9.62 -5.69 8.99
CA GLN A 24 -9.71 -4.72 10.07
C GLN A 24 -11.10 -4.09 10.04
N GLU A 25 -11.70 -4.02 11.23
CA GLU A 25 -12.99 -3.42 11.47
C GLU A 25 -13.05 -2.05 10.77
N TYR A 26 -14.10 -1.80 9.99
CA TYR A 26 -14.24 -0.59 9.18
C TYR A 26 -14.06 0.69 10.01
N SER A 27 -14.43 0.63 11.30
CA SER A 27 -14.22 1.65 12.33
C SER A 27 -12.73 1.91 12.61
N ALA A 28 -11.93 0.86 12.79
CA ALA A 28 -10.49 0.95 13.02
C ALA A 28 -9.75 1.49 11.78
N VAL A 29 -10.16 1.07 10.58
CA VAL A 29 -9.61 1.61 9.32
C VAL A 29 -9.95 3.10 9.18
N VAL A 30 -11.19 3.52 9.49
CA VAL A 30 -11.58 4.92 9.44
C VAL A 30 -10.85 5.75 10.50
N GLU A 31 -10.63 5.23 11.70
CA GLU A 31 -9.90 5.93 12.76
C GLU A 31 -8.39 6.02 12.46
N GLU A 32 -7.81 4.95 11.93
CA GLU A 32 -6.42 4.91 11.47
C GLU A 32 -6.21 5.83 10.26
N VAL A 33 -7.11 5.82 9.28
CA VAL A 33 -7.09 6.75 8.15
C VAL A 33 -7.30 8.17 8.63
N SER A 34 -8.25 8.45 9.53
CA SER A 34 -8.50 9.82 10.03
C SER A 34 -7.29 10.36 10.81
N ARG A 35 -6.66 9.52 11.65
CA ARG A 35 -5.45 9.84 12.41
C ARG A 35 -4.23 10.03 11.51
N ASN A 36 -4.10 9.25 10.43
CA ASN A 36 -3.07 9.43 9.42
C ASN A 36 -3.38 10.61 8.48
N VAL A 37 -4.64 10.91 8.18
CA VAL A 37 -5.10 12.05 7.35
C VAL A 37 -4.81 13.40 8.01
N VAL A 38 -4.48 13.43 9.31
CA VAL A 38 -3.87 14.60 9.98
C VAL A 38 -2.43 14.86 9.52
N PHE A 39 -2.08 14.56 8.27
CA PHE A 39 -0.94 15.17 7.58
C PHE A 39 -1.23 16.65 7.26
N ARG A 40 -1.64 17.45 8.25
CA ARG A 40 -1.71 18.93 8.13
C ARG A 40 -0.32 19.59 8.21
N GLY A 41 0.70 18.92 7.69
CA GLY A 41 2.09 19.36 7.71
C GLY A 41 2.66 19.53 6.31
N THR A 42 3.87 20.05 6.23
CA THR A 42 4.62 20.30 4.99
C THR A 42 4.69 19.07 4.07
N ASN A 43 4.71 17.86 4.64
CA ASN A 43 4.77 16.61 3.88
C ASN A 43 3.56 16.40 2.94
N LEU A 44 2.34 16.81 3.33
CA LEU A 44 1.18 16.69 2.44
C LEU A 44 1.20 17.71 1.30
N TRP A 45 1.70 18.91 1.58
CA TRP A 45 1.96 19.91 0.55
C TRP A 45 3.02 19.40 -0.45
N ILE A 46 4.12 18.82 0.05
CA ILE A 46 5.17 18.23 -0.79
C ILE A 46 4.62 17.05 -1.60
N LEU A 47 3.82 16.18 -1.01
CA LEU A 47 3.15 15.07 -1.70
C LEU A 47 2.24 15.57 -2.84
N MET A 48 1.49 16.64 -2.61
CA MET A 48 0.64 17.26 -3.64
C MET A 48 1.47 17.76 -4.83
N PHE A 49 2.62 18.39 -4.57
CA PHE A 49 3.54 18.80 -5.63
C PHE A 49 4.19 17.60 -6.33
N ALA A 50 4.57 16.55 -5.61
CA ALA A 50 5.15 15.33 -6.17
C ALA A 50 4.19 14.63 -7.16
N ILE A 51 2.90 14.58 -6.84
CA ILE A 51 1.86 13.99 -7.72
C ILE A 51 1.72 14.81 -9.02
N VAL A 52 1.70 16.14 -8.93
CA VAL A 52 1.62 17.02 -10.12
C VAL A 52 2.84 16.86 -11.01
N ILE A 53 4.05 16.88 -10.43
CA ILE A 53 5.31 16.73 -11.15
C ILE A 53 5.38 15.35 -11.82
N CYS A 54 4.99 14.28 -11.12
CA CYS A 54 4.94 12.92 -11.67
C CYS A 54 3.93 12.79 -12.82
N SER A 55 2.75 13.42 -12.70
CA SER A 55 1.74 13.43 -13.75
C SER A 55 2.23 14.13 -15.03
N VAL A 56 2.89 15.27 -14.89
CA VAL A 56 3.56 15.94 -16.02
C VAL A 56 4.69 15.05 -16.57
N GLY A 57 5.51 14.47 -15.69
CA GLY A 57 6.60 13.54 -16.05
C GLY A 57 6.15 12.33 -16.88
N LEU A 58 5.00 11.75 -16.56
CA LEU A 58 4.37 10.69 -17.33
C LEU A 58 3.90 11.18 -18.71
N ASN A 59 3.33 12.39 -18.80
CA ASN A 59 2.91 12.97 -20.07
C ASN A 59 4.09 13.24 -21.02
N VAL A 60 5.22 13.74 -20.49
CA VAL A 60 6.47 13.92 -21.27
C VAL A 60 7.29 12.63 -21.43
N ASN A 61 6.77 11.46 -21.06
CA ASN A 61 7.48 10.16 -21.10
C ASN A 61 8.88 10.22 -20.44
N SER A 62 9.02 11.00 -19.37
CA SER A 62 10.30 11.25 -18.73
C SER A 62 10.41 10.52 -17.40
N THR A 63 11.09 9.38 -17.41
CA THR A 63 11.37 8.57 -16.21
C THR A 63 12.19 9.35 -15.18
N ALA A 64 13.02 10.31 -15.62
CA ALA A 64 13.81 11.16 -14.72
C ALA A 64 12.94 11.99 -13.78
N VAL A 65 11.78 12.46 -14.26
CA VAL A 65 10.83 13.25 -13.45
C VAL A 65 10.09 12.36 -12.44
N ILE A 66 9.77 11.13 -12.83
CA ILE A 66 9.13 10.13 -11.96
C ILE A 66 10.06 9.75 -10.81
N ILE A 67 11.35 9.51 -11.10
CA ILE A 67 12.35 9.22 -10.06
C ILE A 67 12.60 10.45 -9.17
N GLY A 68 12.63 11.66 -9.75
CA GLY A 68 12.73 12.91 -8.98
C GLY A 68 11.57 13.09 -7.99
N ALA A 69 10.34 12.78 -8.41
CA ALA A 69 9.17 12.83 -7.52
C ALA A 69 9.24 11.79 -6.38
N MET A 70 9.84 10.62 -6.62
CA MET A 70 10.06 9.60 -5.58
C MET A 70 11.12 10.00 -4.55
N LEU A 71 12.11 10.83 -4.92
CA LEU A 71 13.18 11.30 -4.02
C LEU A 71 12.78 12.49 -3.14
N ILE A 72 11.69 13.18 -3.49
CA ILE A 72 11.17 14.36 -2.77
C ILE A 72 10.24 13.94 -1.62
N SER A 73 9.73 12.71 -1.63
CA SER A 73 8.80 12.15 -0.64
C SER A 73 9.48 11.43 0.52
#